data_AF-A0AAN8FXL9-F1
#
_entry.id   AF-A0AAN8FXL9-F1
#
_cell.length_a   1.000
_cell.length_b   1.000
_cell.length_c   1.000
_cell.angle_alpha   90.00
_cell.angle_beta   90.00
_cell.angle_gamma   90.00
#
_symmetry.space_group_name_H-M   'P 1'
#
loop_
_entity.id
_entity.type
_entity.pdbx_description
1 polymer ?
#
loop_
_entity_poly.entity_id
_entity_poly.type
_entity_poly.pdbx_seq_one_letter_code
_entity_poly.pdbx_strand_id
1 'polypeptide(L)'
;MRQFLNPVTGSVYRVGDQIRTRTALFRTLRHLANSSDPIRDFYHGEMAHEMVREFKQFGGILTEADFSEYRSILVPHSEVVYTNLRDGRVICGPPPPSGSAVAQAILNIMDGYEYNMKSFQDIARFHHHFIESSKFAYATRTWLGDPAFTENATAIAHNITSKKWAEWVRSKITDETHPDEYYGGSLEAPADDHGTTHIAVIDSQGNAVSVTSTINL
;
A
#
# COMPACT_ATOMS: atom_id res chain seq x y z
N MET A 1 -14.60 9.76 19.22
CA MET A 1 -15.79 10.25 18.46
C MET A 1 -16.24 11.69 18.77
N ARG A 2 -16.22 12.18 20.01
CA ARG A 2 -16.73 13.54 20.34
C ARG A 2 -16.14 14.70 19.52
N GLN A 3 -14.88 14.59 19.09
CA GLN A 3 -14.18 15.59 18.28
C GLN A 3 -14.78 15.77 16.87
N PHE A 4 -15.53 14.78 16.37
CA PHE A 4 -16.21 14.79 15.07
C PHE A 4 -17.72 15.09 15.17
N LEU A 5 -18.20 15.42 16.38
CA LEU A 5 -19.56 15.91 16.59
C LEU A 5 -19.53 17.43 16.67
N ASN A 6 -20.49 18.07 16.02
CA ASN A 6 -20.76 19.48 16.19
C ASN A 6 -21.27 19.70 17.63
N PRO A 7 -20.58 20.52 18.45
CA PRO A 7 -20.92 20.68 19.86
C PRO A 7 -22.25 21.40 20.08
N VAL A 8 -22.75 22.14 19.09
CA VAL A 8 -24.04 22.84 19.14
C VAL A 8 -25.18 21.88 18.86
N THR A 9 -25.04 21.01 17.86
CA THR A 9 -26.13 20.13 17.41
C THR A 9 -26.05 18.72 17.99
N GLY A 10 -24.92 18.33 18.59
CA GLY A 10 -24.65 16.97 19.05
C GLY A 10 -24.53 15.92 17.93
N SER A 11 -24.64 16.35 16.66
CA SER A 11 -24.63 15.47 15.49
C SER A 11 -23.28 15.51 14.77
N VAL A 12 -22.98 14.52 13.93
CA VAL A 12 -21.80 14.55 13.04
C VAL A 12 -21.87 15.79 12.14
N TYR A 13 -20.72 16.43 11.91
CA TYR A 13 -20.61 17.58 11.02
C TYR A 13 -21.12 17.27 9.61
N ARG A 14 -21.84 18.23 9.01
CA ARG A 14 -22.42 18.12 7.66
C ARG A 14 -21.58 18.87 6.63
N VAL A 15 -21.83 18.61 5.35
CA VAL A 15 -21.23 19.38 4.25
C VAL A 15 -21.52 20.87 4.44
N GLY A 16 -20.46 21.68 4.41
CA GLY A 16 -20.53 23.13 4.66
C GLY A 16 -20.26 23.54 6.11
N ASP A 17 -20.31 22.61 7.08
CA ASP A 17 -19.95 22.92 8.45
C ASP A 17 -18.43 23.12 8.60
N GLN A 18 -18.04 24.01 9.53
CA GLN A 18 -16.65 24.20 9.89
C GLN A 18 -16.27 23.37 11.11
N ILE A 19 -15.33 22.43 10.93
CA ILE A 19 -14.78 21.64 12.03
C ILE A 19 -13.72 22.45 12.76
N ARG A 20 -14.09 23.07 13.89
CA ARG A 20 -13.18 23.84 14.75
C ARG A 20 -12.79 23.12 16.04
N THR A 21 -13.31 21.91 16.24
CA THR A 21 -13.17 21.15 17.50
C THR A 21 -11.86 20.38 17.64
N ARG A 22 -11.08 20.21 16.56
CA ARG A 22 -9.82 19.43 16.53
C ARG A 22 -8.63 20.13 17.20
N THR A 23 -8.86 20.73 18.38
CA THR A 23 -7.86 21.52 19.11
C THR A 23 -6.72 20.68 19.68
N ALA A 24 -6.98 19.41 20.05
CA ALA A 24 -5.95 18.49 20.50
C ALA A 24 -4.92 18.22 19.39
N LEU A 25 -5.39 17.83 18.20
CA LEU A 25 -4.52 17.63 17.03
C LEU A 25 -3.74 18.91 16.68
N PHE A 26 -4.41 20.07 16.70
CA PHE A 26 -3.74 21.35 16.46
C PHE A 26 -2.59 21.60 17.45
N ARG A 27 -2.81 21.33 18.75
CA ARG A 27 -1.76 21.47 19.78
C ARG A 27 -0.61 20.50 19.55
N THR A 28 -0.90 19.24 19.23
CA THR A 28 0.12 18.23 18.91
C THR A 28 0.98 18.67 17.72
N LEU A 29 0.35 19.04 16.60
CA LEU A 29 1.07 19.50 15.40
C LEU A 29 1.88 20.77 15.68
N ARG A 30 1.33 21.72 16.44
CA ARG A 30 2.03 22.95 16.80
C ARG A 30 3.23 22.70 17.73
N HIS A 31 3.10 21.77 18.68
CA HIS A 31 4.20 21.38 19.55
C HIS A 31 5.33 20.77 18.72
N LEU A 32 5.03 19.78 17.86
CA LEU A 32 6.03 19.16 16.99
C LEU A 32 6.69 20.17 16.05
N ALA A 33 5.92 21.08 15.45
CA ALA A 33 6.45 22.11 14.56
C ALA A 33 7.41 23.10 15.25
N ASN A 34 7.21 23.36 16.55
CA ASN A 34 8.03 24.28 17.33
C ASN A 34 9.14 23.58 18.14
N SER A 35 9.18 22.25 18.12
CA SER A 35 10.18 21.49 18.86
C SER A 35 11.55 21.60 18.20
N SER A 36 12.59 21.66 19.03
CA SER A 36 13.98 21.51 18.57
C SER A 36 14.32 20.07 18.18
N ASP A 37 13.56 19.09 18.67
CA ASP A 37 13.72 17.66 18.38
C ASP A 37 12.35 16.94 18.38
N PRO A 38 11.55 17.11 17.31
CA PRO A 38 10.19 16.55 17.25
C PRO A 38 10.16 15.03 17.24
N ILE A 39 11.24 14.39 16.77
CA ILE A 39 11.34 12.92 16.75
C ILE A 39 11.45 12.43 18.18
N ARG A 40 12.34 13.02 18.98
CA ARG A 40 12.46 12.70 20.40
C ARG A 40 11.16 12.96 21.16
N ASP A 41 10.52 14.11 20.94
CA ASP A 41 9.29 14.45 21.65
C ASP A 41 8.15 13.44 21.37
N PHE A 42 8.07 12.94 20.13
CA PHE A 42 7.06 11.96 19.73
C PHE A 42 7.36 10.54 20.22
N TYR A 43 8.58 10.04 20.02
CA TYR A 43 8.93 8.62 20.25
C TYR A 43 9.55 8.33 21.62
N HIS A 44 10.13 9.34 22.28
CA HIS A 44 10.84 9.17 23.56
C HIS A 44 10.35 10.11 24.67
N GLY A 45 9.40 11.01 24.36
CA GLY A 45 8.89 12.03 25.27
C GLY A 45 7.54 11.68 25.90
N GLU A 46 6.89 12.69 26.50
CA GLU A 46 5.59 12.53 27.17
C GLU A 46 4.50 12.02 26.21
N MET A 47 4.58 12.35 24.90
CA MET A 47 3.60 11.84 23.92
C MET A 47 3.59 10.31 23.84
N ALA A 48 4.77 9.67 23.81
CA ALA A 48 4.87 8.21 23.82
C ALA A 48 4.26 7.62 25.10
N HIS A 49 4.55 8.23 26.25
CA HIS A 49 4.00 7.79 27.54
C HIS A 49 2.47 7.94 27.59
N GLU A 50 1.93 9.05 27.10
CA GLU A 50 0.48 9.28 26.97
C GLU A 50 -0.17 8.21 26.08
N MET A 51 0.38 7.96 24.90
CA MET A 51 -0.12 6.94 23.96
C MET A 51 -0.08 5.53 24.58
N VAL A 52 1.03 5.15 25.22
CA VAL A 52 1.17 3.83 25.86
C VAL A 52 0.18 3.67 27.02
N ARG A 53 -0.01 4.69 27.86
CA ARG A 53 -1.02 4.67 28.93
C ARG A 53 -2.43 4.46 28.37
N GLU A 54 -2.79 5.21 27.33
CA GLU A 54 -4.11 5.10 26.69
C GLU A 54 -4.29 3.73 26.03
N PHE A 55 -3.31 3.24 25.25
CA PHE A 55 -3.39 1.92 24.65
C PHE A 55 -3.56 0.82 25.68
N LYS A 56 -2.77 0.81 26.76
CA LYS A 56 -2.92 -0.17 27.86
C LYS A 56 -4.30 -0.10 28.52
N GLN A 57 -4.85 1.11 28.71
CA GLN A 57 -6.19 1.29 29.26
C GLN A 57 -7.27 0.60 28.39
N PHE A 58 -7.07 0.54 27.08
CA PHE A 58 -7.98 -0.11 26.13
C PHE A 58 -7.53 -1.52 25.71
N GLY A 59 -6.60 -2.15 26.43
CA GLY A 59 -6.15 -3.52 26.17
C GLY A 59 -5.14 -3.68 25.02
N GLY A 60 -4.56 -2.57 24.55
CA GLY A 60 -3.47 -2.57 23.58
C GLY A 60 -2.15 -3.08 24.15
N ILE A 61 -1.29 -3.57 23.26
CA ILE A 61 -0.03 -4.26 23.61
C ILE A 61 1.22 -3.38 23.49
N LEU A 62 1.07 -2.16 22.96
CA LEU A 62 2.21 -1.27 22.71
C LEU A 62 2.84 -0.77 24.01
N THR A 63 4.17 -0.74 24.03
CA THR A 63 5.02 -0.33 25.15
C THR A 63 5.89 0.87 24.78
N GLU A 64 6.46 1.54 25.77
CA GLU A 64 7.42 2.63 25.52
C GLU A 64 8.66 2.15 24.76
N ALA A 65 9.06 0.89 24.96
CA ALA A 65 10.15 0.27 24.22
C ALA A 65 9.84 0.21 22.72
N ASP A 66 8.63 -0.22 22.35
CA ASP A 66 8.19 -0.27 20.95
C ASP A 66 8.28 1.10 20.26
N PHE A 67 7.91 2.17 20.97
CA PHE A 67 8.06 3.53 20.45
C PHE A 67 9.53 3.94 20.34
N SER A 68 10.33 3.66 21.36
CA SER A 68 11.73 4.09 21.41
C SER A 68 12.65 3.35 20.42
N GLU A 69 12.30 2.12 20.05
CA GLU A 69 13.08 1.28 19.14
C GLU A 69 12.65 1.45 17.67
N TYR A 70 11.46 2.03 17.46
CA TYR A 70 10.91 2.28 16.14
C TYR A 70 11.79 3.26 15.34
N ARG A 71 12.01 2.92 14.08
CA ARG A 71 12.67 3.78 13.10
C ARG A 71 12.16 3.47 11.70
N SER A 72 12.10 4.50 10.86
CA SER A 72 11.83 4.30 9.44
C SER A 72 13.01 3.60 8.77
N ILE A 73 12.72 2.61 7.93
CA ILE A 73 13.73 1.89 7.16
C ILE A 73 13.89 2.58 5.82
N LEU A 74 15.11 3.05 5.53
CA LEU A 74 15.47 3.57 4.21
C LEU A 74 15.91 2.42 3.32
N VAL A 75 15.10 2.09 2.32
CA VAL A 75 15.44 1.08 1.32
C VAL A 75 16.34 1.69 0.25
N PRO A 76 17.55 1.16 0.01
CA PRO A 76 18.43 1.67 -1.02
C PRO A 76 17.89 1.35 -2.42
N HIS A 77 18.29 2.15 -3.41
CA HIS A 77 17.88 1.96 -4.81
C HIS A 77 18.19 0.56 -5.36
N SER A 78 19.25 -0.10 -4.87
CA SER A 78 19.63 -1.46 -5.27
C SER A 78 18.61 -2.54 -4.91
N GLU A 79 17.71 -2.26 -3.96
CA GLU A 79 16.66 -3.19 -3.50
C GLU A 79 15.29 -2.88 -4.13
N VAL A 80 15.20 -1.82 -4.94
CA VAL A 80 13.99 -1.52 -5.70
C VAL A 80 13.78 -2.60 -6.76
N VAL A 81 12.55 -3.11 -6.87
CA VAL A 81 12.20 -4.10 -7.88
C VAL A 81 11.82 -3.39 -9.17
N TYR A 82 12.51 -3.71 -10.25
CA TYR A 82 12.30 -3.16 -11.59
C TYR A 82 11.71 -4.20 -12.54
N THR A 83 10.73 -3.77 -13.34
CA THR A 83 10.14 -4.58 -14.41
C THR A 83 10.24 -3.80 -15.72
N ASN A 84 10.95 -4.38 -16.69
CA ASN A 84 11.01 -3.83 -18.04
C ASN A 84 9.78 -4.26 -18.84
N LEU A 85 9.17 -3.32 -19.54
CA LEU A 85 8.05 -3.50 -20.46
C LEU A 85 8.53 -3.29 -21.92
N ARG A 86 7.65 -3.53 -22.90
CA ARG A 86 7.95 -3.22 -24.30
C ARG A 86 8.22 -1.72 -24.49
N ASP A 87 8.90 -1.40 -25.59
CA ASP A 87 9.18 -0.01 -26.01
C ASP A 87 10.03 0.80 -25.02
N GLY A 88 10.87 0.13 -24.24
CA GLY A 88 11.78 0.77 -23.28
C GLY A 88 11.09 1.33 -22.03
N ARG A 89 9.81 1.01 -21.80
CA ARG A 89 9.09 1.40 -20.60
C ARG A 89 9.58 0.58 -19.40
N VAL A 90 9.68 1.22 -18.25
CA VAL A 90 10.09 0.58 -17.00
C VAL A 90 9.12 0.99 -15.91
N ILE A 91 8.70 0.02 -15.11
CA ILE A 91 7.95 0.23 -13.87
C ILE A 91 8.77 -0.30 -12.71
N CYS A 92 8.64 0.34 -11.55
CA CYS A 92 9.41 -0.05 -10.37
C CYS A 92 8.64 0.23 -9.08
N GLY A 93 9.10 -0.36 -7.98
CA GLY A 93 8.59 -0.06 -6.66
C GLY A 93 9.39 -0.73 -5.54
N PRO A 94 9.08 -0.38 -4.28
CA PRO A 94 9.78 -0.93 -3.13
C PRO A 94 9.65 -2.46 -3.06
N PRO A 95 10.56 -3.15 -2.36
CA PRO A 95 10.45 -4.59 -2.12
C PRO A 95 9.19 -4.91 -1.28
N PRO A 96 8.87 -6.21 -1.10
CA PRO A 96 7.92 -6.64 -0.09
C PRO A 96 8.25 -6.02 1.29
N PRO A 97 7.26 -5.75 2.15
CA PRO A 97 5.85 -6.16 2.05
C PRO A 97 4.99 -5.27 1.15
N SER A 98 5.57 -4.36 0.35
CA SER A 98 4.77 -3.52 -0.56
C SER A 98 4.04 -4.34 -1.63
N GLY A 99 2.88 -3.84 -2.07
CA GLY A 99 2.12 -4.41 -3.18
C GLY A 99 2.71 -4.14 -4.58
N SER A 100 3.90 -3.53 -4.67
CA SER A 100 4.44 -3.07 -5.94
C SER A 100 4.68 -4.22 -6.93
N ALA A 101 5.21 -5.35 -6.45
CA ALA A 101 5.51 -6.52 -7.27
C ALA A 101 4.25 -7.13 -7.90
N VAL A 102 3.10 -7.05 -7.23
CA VAL A 102 1.80 -7.53 -7.73
C VAL A 102 1.33 -6.66 -8.89
N ALA A 103 1.33 -5.33 -8.72
CA ALA A 103 0.98 -4.40 -9.79
C ALA A 103 1.93 -4.54 -10.99
N GLN A 104 3.23 -4.70 -10.73
CA GLN A 104 4.23 -4.93 -11.76
C GLN A 104 3.99 -6.23 -12.53
N ALA A 105 3.67 -7.32 -11.84
CA ALA A 105 3.34 -8.61 -12.45
C ALA A 105 2.13 -8.51 -13.39
N ILE A 106 1.05 -7.87 -12.95
CA ILE A 106 -0.16 -7.65 -13.78
C ILE A 106 0.20 -6.89 -15.06
N LEU A 107 0.91 -5.77 -14.94
CA LEU A 107 1.32 -4.97 -16.09
C LEU A 107 2.25 -5.73 -17.02
N ASN A 108 3.15 -6.56 -16.49
CA ASN A 108 4.07 -7.37 -17.29
C ASN A 108 3.37 -8.49 -18.07
N ILE A 109 2.33 -9.09 -17.50
CA ILE A 109 1.46 -10.04 -18.22
C ILE A 109 0.73 -9.30 -19.34
N MET A 110 0.09 -8.17 -19.02
CA MET A 110 -0.70 -7.37 -19.95
C MET A 110 0.13 -6.79 -21.11
N ASP A 111 1.40 -6.45 -20.87
CA ASP A 111 2.38 -5.97 -21.87
C ASP A 111 2.66 -7.00 -22.99
N GLY A 112 2.16 -8.22 -22.87
CA GLY A 112 2.20 -9.24 -23.93
C GLY A 112 1.09 -9.14 -24.98
N TYR A 113 0.05 -8.35 -24.74
CA TYR A 113 -1.15 -8.29 -25.57
C TYR A 113 -1.29 -6.95 -26.29
N GLU A 114 -1.97 -6.98 -27.44
CA GLU A 114 -2.31 -5.80 -28.22
C GLU A 114 -3.81 -5.80 -28.48
N TYR A 115 -4.44 -4.64 -28.34
CA TYR A 115 -5.89 -4.48 -28.43
C TYR A 115 -6.26 -3.29 -29.31
N ASN A 116 -7.28 -3.45 -30.16
CA ASN A 116 -7.94 -2.31 -30.77
C ASN A 116 -9.09 -1.84 -29.87
N MET A 117 -8.84 -0.82 -29.04
CA MET A 117 -9.82 -0.29 -28.07
C MET A 117 -11.06 0.38 -28.69
N LYS A 118 -11.22 0.33 -30.01
CA LYS A 118 -12.48 0.70 -30.70
C LYS A 118 -13.40 -0.50 -30.94
N SER A 119 -12.90 -1.73 -30.79
CA SER A 119 -13.67 -2.96 -30.95
C SER A 119 -14.20 -3.42 -29.60
N PHE A 120 -15.51 -3.66 -29.52
CA PHE A 120 -16.14 -4.24 -28.33
C PHE A 120 -15.49 -5.58 -27.93
N GLN A 121 -15.14 -6.41 -28.91
CA GLN A 121 -14.51 -7.71 -28.66
C GLN A 121 -13.10 -7.56 -28.06
N ASP A 122 -12.34 -6.55 -28.47
CA ASP A 122 -11.02 -6.28 -27.87
C ASP A 122 -11.14 -5.70 -26.46
N ILE A 123 -12.14 -4.85 -26.20
CA ILE A 123 -12.41 -4.33 -24.86
C ILE A 123 -12.78 -5.47 -23.90
N ALA A 124 -13.64 -6.40 -24.34
CA ALA A 124 -14.00 -7.58 -23.54
C ALA A 124 -12.76 -8.46 -23.25
N ARG A 125 -11.92 -8.71 -24.26
CA ARG A 125 -10.66 -9.46 -24.09
C ARG A 125 -9.66 -8.74 -23.18
N PHE A 126 -9.58 -7.41 -23.25
CA PHE A 126 -8.75 -6.61 -22.36
C PHE A 126 -9.17 -6.81 -20.89
N HIS A 127 -10.47 -6.70 -20.60
CA HIS A 127 -10.97 -6.91 -19.25
C HIS A 127 -10.76 -8.35 -18.78
N HIS A 128 -11.01 -9.34 -19.63
CA HIS A 128 -10.76 -10.74 -19.32
C HIS A 128 -9.30 -10.99 -18.96
N HIS A 129 -8.36 -10.59 -19.82
CA HIS A 129 -6.93 -10.75 -19.55
C HIS A 129 -6.50 -9.98 -18.31
N PHE A 130 -7.03 -8.79 -18.06
CA PHE A 130 -6.73 -8.01 -16.86
C PHE A 130 -7.19 -8.73 -15.58
N ILE A 131 -8.40 -9.29 -15.59
CA ILE A 131 -8.96 -10.06 -14.47
C ILE A 131 -8.12 -11.32 -14.23
N GLU A 132 -7.84 -12.11 -15.26
CA GLU A 132 -7.06 -13.35 -15.14
C GLU A 132 -5.62 -13.07 -14.70
N SER A 133 -4.99 -12.03 -15.25
CA SER A 133 -3.65 -11.57 -14.81
C SER A 133 -3.66 -11.17 -13.33
N SER A 134 -4.72 -10.48 -12.90
CA SER A 134 -4.88 -10.07 -11.50
C SER A 134 -5.05 -11.28 -10.59
N LYS A 135 -5.83 -12.28 -10.98
CA LYS A 135 -5.99 -13.52 -10.18
C LYS A 135 -4.67 -14.23 -9.96
N PHE A 136 -3.85 -14.44 -11.01
CA PHE A 136 -2.52 -15.04 -10.86
C PHE A 136 -1.58 -14.22 -9.97
N ALA A 137 -1.59 -12.89 -10.13
CA ALA A 137 -0.74 -12.00 -9.34
C ALA A 137 -1.17 -11.95 -7.86
N TYR A 138 -2.48 -11.88 -7.58
CA TYR A 138 -3.03 -11.86 -6.22
C TYR A 138 -2.96 -13.23 -5.55
N ALA A 139 -3.08 -14.33 -6.28
CA ALA A 139 -2.77 -15.67 -5.77
C ALA A 139 -1.31 -15.73 -5.28
N THR A 140 -0.36 -15.16 -6.03
CA THR A 140 1.05 -15.15 -5.60
C THR A 140 1.31 -14.15 -4.47
N ARG A 141 0.52 -13.07 -4.36
CA ARG A 141 0.60 -12.09 -3.27
C ARG A 141 0.55 -12.75 -1.89
N THR A 142 -0.17 -13.86 -1.74
CA THR A 142 -0.35 -14.55 -0.45
C THR A 142 0.96 -15.12 0.10
N TRP A 143 2.00 -15.22 -0.72
CA TRP A 143 3.34 -15.66 -0.32
C TRP A 143 4.32 -14.50 -0.11
N LEU A 144 3.89 -13.25 -0.34
CA LEU A 144 4.67 -12.06 -0.02
C LEU A 144 4.50 -11.72 1.45
N GLY A 145 5.55 -11.15 2.03
CA GLY A 145 5.58 -10.72 3.43
C GLY A 145 6.76 -9.80 3.67
N ASP A 146 6.98 -9.42 4.93
CA ASP A 146 8.20 -8.69 5.31
C ASP A 146 9.42 -9.62 5.12
N PRO A 147 10.42 -9.25 4.30
CA PRO A 147 11.61 -10.05 4.07
C PRO A 147 12.40 -10.39 5.35
N ALA A 148 12.28 -9.61 6.42
CA ALA A 148 12.88 -9.92 7.71
C ALA A 148 12.25 -11.14 8.41
N PHE A 149 11.03 -11.52 8.01
CA PHE A 149 10.25 -12.62 8.60
C PHE A 149 9.82 -13.68 7.58
N THR A 150 9.89 -13.38 6.29
CA THR A 150 9.51 -14.26 5.18
C THR A 150 10.69 -14.42 4.23
N GLU A 151 11.49 -15.46 4.44
CA GLU A 151 12.79 -15.67 3.74
C GLU A 151 12.70 -15.55 2.22
N ASN A 152 11.62 -16.06 1.62
CA ASN A 152 11.46 -16.11 0.16
C ASN A 152 10.75 -14.89 -0.46
N ALA A 153 10.31 -13.90 0.34
CA ALA A 153 9.48 -12.80 -0.16
C ALA A 153 10.16 -12.03 -1.31
N THR A 154 11.44 -11.69 -1.16
CA THR A 154 12.21 -10.97 -2.19
C THR A 154 12.40 -11.82 -3.46
N ALA A 155 12.70 -13.11 -3.31
CA ALA A 155 12.85 -14.02 -4.45
C ALA A 155 11.54 -14.19 -5.23
N ILE A 156 10.41 -14.28 -4.51
CA ILE A 156 9.07 -14.34 -5.12
C ILE A 156 8.78 -13.04 -5.87
N ALA A 157 9.05 -11.89 -5.26
CA ALA A 157 8.86 -10.58 -5.92
C ALA A 157 9.65 -10.48 -7.24
N HIS A 158 10.91 -10.90 -7.27
CA HIS A 158 11.71 -10.94 -8.50
C HIS A 158 11.20 -11.97 -9.51
N ASN A 159 10.69 -13.11 -9.06
CA ASN A 159 10.17 -14.13 -9.95
C ASN A 159 8.90 -13.66 -10.66
N ILE A 160 7.90 -13.15 -9.92
CA ILE A 160 6.62 -12.71 -10.51
C ILE A 160 6.74 -11.48 -11.41
N THR A 161 7.78 -10.68 -11.19
CA THR A 161 8.09 -9.51 -12.04
C THR A 161 8.92 -9.87 -13.27
N SER A 162 9.36 -11.13 -13.41
CA SER A 162 10.15 -11.57 -14.56
C SER A 162 9.31 -11.76 -15.83
N LYS A 163 9.93 -11.56 -17.00
CA LYS A 163 9.30 -11.86 -18.31
C LYS A 163 8.91 -13.34 -18.43
N LYS A 164 9.76 -14.24 -17.94
CA LYS A 164 9.50 -15.69 -17.95
C LYS A 164 8.22 -16.04 -17.20
N TRP A 165 8.00 -15.45 -16.03
CA TRP A 165 6.77 -15.70 -15.28
C TRP A 165 5.55 -15.12 -15.99
N ALA A 166 5.66 -13.90 -16.54
CA ALA A 166 4.58 -13.30 -17.33
C ALA A 166 4.20 -14.14 -18.56
N GLU A 167 5.18 -14.70 -19.28
CA GLU A 167 4.95 -15.62 -20.40
C GLU A 167 4.27 -16.93 -19.96
N TRP A 168 4.73 -17.49 -18.84
CA TRP A 168 4.10 -18.67 -18.24
C TRP A 168 2.64 -18.39 -17.88
N VAL A 169 2.33 -17.26 -17.24
CA VAL A 169 0.93 -16.89 -16.94
C VAL A 169 0.12 -16.70 -18.22
N ARG A 170 0.63 -15.98 -19.24
CA ARG A 170 -0.09 -15.84 -20.51
C ARG A 170 -0.41 -17.19 -21.16
N SER A 171 0.46 -18.19 -21.02
CA SER A 171 0.22 -19.55 -21.52
C SER A 171 -0.89 -20.31 -20.77
N LYS A 172 -1.28 -19.82 -19.58
CA LYS A 172 -2.33 -20.37 -18.73
C LYS A 172 -3.67 -19.65 -18.91
N ILE A 173 -3.67 -18.39 -19.31
CA ILE A 173 -4.91 -17.65 -19.57
C ILE A 173 -5.65 -18.29 -20.76
N THR A 174 -6.84 -18.82 -20.52
CA THR A 174 -7.77 -19.34 -21.53
C THR A 174 -8.92 -18.37 -21.75
N ASP A 175 -9.90 -18.69 -22.61
CA ASP A 175 -11.08 -17.84 -22.86
C ASP A 175 -12.15 -17.90 -21.73
N GLU A 176 -11.88 -18.65 -20.65
CA GLU A 176 -12.80 -18.87 -19.54
C GLU A 176 -12.09 -18.63 -18.20
N THR A 177 -12.86 -18.35 -17.15
CA THR A 177 -12.35 -18.31 -15.76
C THR A 177 -12.28 -19.71 -15.19
N HIS A 178 -11.35 -19.92 -14.27
CA HIS A 178 -11.17 -21.20 -13.57
C HIS A 178 -11.54 -21.09 -12.08
N PRO A 179 -11.72 -22.22 -11.38
CA PRO A 179 -11.75 -22.26 -9.92
C PRO A 179 -10.45 -21.76 -9.29
N ASP A 180 -10.52 -21.35 -8.03
CA ASP A 180 -9.43 -20.73 -7.30
C ASP A 180 -8.14 -21.57 -7.26
N GLU A 181 -8.26 -22.90 -7.18
CA GLU A 181 -7.13 -23.84 -7.14
C GLU A 181 -6.25 -23.77 -8.40
N TYR A 182 -6.80 -23.27 -9.51
CA TYR A 182 -6.08 -23.11 -10.76
C TYR A 182 -4.99 -22.03 -10.68
N TYR A 183 -5.26 -20.95 -9.93
CA TYR A 183 -4.37 -19.80 -9.81
C TYR A 183 -3.30 -20.00 -8.72
N GLY A 184 -3.57 -20.89 -7.76
CA GLY A 184 -2.69 -21.19 -6.62
C GLY A 184 -2.85 -20.20 -5.46
N GLY A 185 -1.84 -20.13 -4.58
CA GLY A 185 -1.86 -19.24 -3.40
C GLY A 185 -2.65 -19.79 -2.20
N SER A 186 -2.83 -18.95 -1.18
CA SER A 186 -3.73 -19.19 -0.05
C SER A 186 -5.03 -18.39 -0.24
N LEU A 187 -6.18 -19.01 -0.03
CA LEU A 187 -7.50 -18.38 -0.21
C LEU A 187 -7.96 -17.63 1.03
N GLU A 188 -7.06 -16.85 1.61
CA GLU A 188 -7.43 -15.92 2.67
C GLU A 188 -8.02 -14.67 2.03
N ALA A 189 -9.34 -14.48 2.21
CA ALA A 189 -9.97 -13.22 1.87
C ALA A 189 -9.29 -12.10 2.67
N PRO A 190 -8.78 -11.04 2.02
CA PRO A 190 -8.22 -9.91 2.77
C PRO A 190 -9.31 -9.29 3.64
N ALA A 191 -8.90 -8.78 4.80
CA ALA A 191 -9.78 -7.96 5.63
C ALA A 191 -10.27 -6.74 4.83
N ASP A 192 -11.50 -6.32 5.11
CA ASP A 192 -12.08 -5.13 4.49
C ASP A 192 -11.43 -3.88 5.07
N ASP A 193 -10.37 -3.39 4.43
CA ASP A 193 -9.63 -2.20 4.86
C ASP A 193 -10.18 -0.92 4.25
N HIS A 194 -10.15 0.16 5.02
CA HIS A 194 -10.58 1.50 4.60
C HIS A 194 -9.60 2.53 5.16
N GLY A 195 -9.44 3.67 4.47
CA GLY A 195 -8.77 4.85 5.06
C GLY A 195 -7.39 5.21 4.50
N THR A 196 -6.97 4.64 3.37
CA THR A 196 -5.71 5.01 2.70
C THR A 196 -5.83 6.33 1.93
N THR A 197 -4.82 7.19 2.02
CA THR A 197 -4.67 8.40 1.20
C THR A 197 -3.37 8.36 0.40
N HIS A 198 -3.38 8.96 -0.78
CA HIS A 198 -2.22 9.05 -1.66
C HIS A 198 -2.04 10.49 -2.16
N ILE A 199 -0.79 10.97 -2.15
CA ILE A 199 -0.39 12.23 -2.75
C ILE A 199 0.81 12.01 -3.68
N ALA A 200 0.81 12.74 -4.79
CA ALA A 200 1.93 12.82 -5.71
C ALA A 200 2.27 14.29 -5.97
N VAL A 201 3.54 14.64 -5.84
CA VAL A 201 4.04 16.02 -5.97
C VAL A 201 5.24 16.02 -6.91
N ILE A 202 5.26 16.94 -7.86
CA ILE A 202 6.42 17.24 -8.70
C ILE A 202 6.69 18.74 -8.57
N ASP A 203 7.93 19.12 -8.34
CA ASP A 203 8.32 20.54 -8.26
C ASP A 203 9.02 21.04 -9.53
N SER A 204 9.26 22.35 -9.60
CA SER A 204 9.91 23.00 -10.74
C SER A 204 11.38 22.62 -10.95
N GLN A 205 12.00 21.97 -9.95
CA GLN A 205 13.39 21.51 -10.02
C GLN A 205 13.49 20.05 -10.50
N GLY A 206 12.36 19.40 -10.74
CA GLY A 206 12.30 18.00 -11.17
C GLY A 206 12.34 17.00 -10.02
N ASN A 207 12.19 17.45 -8.76
CA ASN A 207 11.98 16.53 -7.66
C ASN A 207 10.58 15.93 -7.76
N ALA A 208 10.46 14.62 -7.50
CA ALA A 208 9.19 13.91 -7.50
C ALA A 208 9.04 13.12 -6.20
N VAL A 209 7.87 13.23 -5.58
CA VAL A 209 7.52 12.54 -4.34
C VAL A 209 6.16 11.88 -4.51
N SER A 210 6.08 10.60 -4.15
CA SER A 210 4.86 9.79 -4.16
C SER A 210 4.72 9.16 -2.78
N VAL A 211 3.66 9.53 -2.06
CA VAL A 211 3.45 9.14 -0.66
C VAL A 211 2.06 8.55 -0.49
N THR A 212 2.02 7.33 0.03
CA THR A 212 0.80 6.66 0.47
C THR A 212 0.86 6.53 1.99
N SER A 213 -0.20 6.93 2.69
CA SER A 213 -0.32 6.78 4.13
C SER A 213 -1.69 6.22 4.48
N THR A 214 -1.75 5.40 5.52
CA THR A 214 -2.97 4.73 5.96
C THR A 214 -2.99 4.59 7.47
N ILE A 215 -4.20 4.54 8.02
CA ILE A 215 -4.47 4.01 9.35
C ILE A 215 -5.35 2.81 9.07
N ASN A 216 -4.82 1.61 9.29
CA ASN A 216 -5.59 0.38 9.08
C ASN A 216 -6.78 0.37 10.05
N LEU A 217 -7.99 0.13 9.55
CA LEU A 217 -9.24 0.15 10.32
C LEU A 217 -9.79 -1.26 10.49
#